data_AF-A0A1A2FRA0-F1
#
_entry.id   AF-A0A1A2FRA0-F1
#
_cell.length_a   1.000
_cell.length_b   1.000
_cell.length_c   1.000
_cell.angle_alpha   90.00
_cell.angle_beta   90.00
_cell.angle_gamma   90.00
#
_symmetry.space_group_name_H-M   'P 1'
#
loop_
_entity.id
_entity.type
_entity.pdbx_description
1 polymer ?
#
loop_
_entity_poly.entity_id
_entity_poly.type
_entity_poly.pdbx_seq_one_letter_code
_entity_poly.pdbx_strand_id
1 'polypeptide(L)'
;MIAWALVQAILAGNFLGGQYDALRLHALGARAVTITSAVQIVILAWVWRTTGRRRPLAAGVVQTLLLVAEFATGELRLTALHIPLGVLLVVGIVQLATMIWRTPLPARHVLDAEVTP
;
A
#
# COMPACT_ATOMS: atom_id res chain seq x y z
N MET A 1 4.89 -3.20 1.21
CA MET A 1 3.92 -3.14 0.09
C MET A 1 4.56 -3.24 -1.29
N ILE A 2 5.63 -2.49 -1.62
CA ILE A 2 6.23 -2.49 -2.97
C ILE A 2 6.62 -3.92 -3.44
N ALA A 3 7.40 -4.65 -2.65
CA ALA A 3 7.81 -6.01 -3.01
C ALA A 3 6.62 -6.94 -3.25
N TRP A 4 5.60 -6.86 -2.40
CA TRP A 4 4.35 -7.59 -2.58
C TRP A 4 3.66 -7.26 -3.91
N ALA A 5 3.56 -5.98 -4.25
CA ALA A 5 2.93 -5.53 -5.50
C ALA A 5 3.67 -6.06 -6.74
N LEU A 6 5.00 -6.06 -6.71
CA LEU A 6 5.82 -6.62 -7.78
C LEU A 6 5.61 -8.13 -7.92
N VAL A 7 5.62 -8.87 -6.81
CA VAL A 7 5.35 -10.32 -6.82
C VAL A 7 3.95 -10.60 -7.37
N GLN A 8 2.93 -9.83 -6.97
CA GLN A 8 1.56 -9.99 -7.48
C GLN A 8 1.48 -9.76 -9.00
N ALA A 9 2.15 -8.73 -9.51
CA ALA A 9 2.21 -8.44 -10.94
C ALA A 9 2.91 -9.55 -11.73
N ILE A 10 4.02 -10.10 -11.20
CA ILE A 10 4.73 -11.23 -11.82
C ILE A 10 3.82 -12.46 -11.87
N LEU A 11 3.14 -12.80 -10.77
CA LEU A 11 2.25 -13.97 -10.71
C LEU A 11 1.05 -13.82 -11.64
N ALA A 12 0.46 -12.62 -11.73
CA ALA A 12 -0.62 -12.32 -12.67
C ALA A 12 -0.14 -12.44 -14.13
N GLY A 13 1.04 -11.89 -14.45
CA GLY A 13 1.66 -12.01 -15.76
C GLY A 13 1.95 -13.46 -16.15
N ASN A 14 2.50 -14.25 -15.23
CA ASN A 14 2.76 -15.68 -15.45
C ASN A 14 1.47 -16.47 -15.74
N PHE A 15 0.39 -16.19 -15.00
CA PHE A 15 -0.93 -16.78 -15.26
C PHE A 15 -1.44 -16.43 -16.67
N LEU A 16 -1.38 -15.15 -17.06
CA LEU A 16 -1.76 -14.71 -18.40
C LEU A 16 -0.86 -15.30 -19.49
N GLY A 17 0.40 -15.60 -19.16
CA GLY A 17 1.36 -16.31 -20.00
C GLY A 17 1.18 -17.84 -20.04
N GLY A 18 0.13 -18.39 -19.42
CA GLY A 18 -0.22 -19.81 -19.46
C GLY A 18 0.27 -20.66 -18.28
N GLN A 19 0.94 -20.08 -17.29
CA GLN A 19 1.34 -20.78 -16.07
C GLN A 19 0.20 -20.78 -15.05
N TYR A 20 -0.80 -21.64 -15.24
CA TYR A 20 -2.04 -21.63 -14.47
C TYR A 20 -1.85 -21.80 -12.95
N ASP A 21 -0.81 -22.49 -12.50
CA ASP A 21 -0.49 -22.64 -11.07
C ASP A 21 -0.15 -21.31 -10.38
N ALA A 22 0.34 -20.32 -11.15
CA ALA A 22 0.62 -18.98 -10.63
C ALA A 22 -0.65 -18.29 -10.10
N LEU A 23 -1.83 -18.66 -10.61
CA LEU A 23 -3.11 -18.10 -10.13
C LEU A 23 -3.37 -18.44 -8.66
N ARG A 24 -3.01 -19.65 -8.22
CA ARG A 24 -3.17 -20.05 -6.82
C ARG A 24 -2.27 -19.23 -5.90
N LEU A 25 -1.02 -18.99 -6.32
CA LEU A 25 -0.08 -18.16 -5.59
C LEU A 25 -0.49 -16.69 -5.61
N HIS A 26 -1.02 -16.21 -6.73
CA HIS A 26 -1.58 -14.87 -6.86
C HIS A 26 -2.72 -14.67 -5.86
N ALA A 27 -3.71 -15.57 -5.83
CA ALA A 27 -4.84 -15.51 -4.89
C ALA A 27 -4.40 -15.60 -3.41
N LEU A 28 -3.42 -16.45 -3.09
CA LEU A 28 -2.85 -16.51 -1.74
C LEU A 28 -2.16 -15.20 -1.36
N GLY A 29 -1.35 -14.66 -2.27
CA GLY A 29 -0.65 -13.40 -2.06
C GLY A 29 -1.62 -12.21 -1.96
N ALA A 30 -2.72 -12.19 -2.71
CA ALA A 30 -3.75 -11.17 -2.57
C ALA A 30 -4.31 -11.10 -1.14
N ARG A 31 -4.55 -12.25 -0.49
CA ARG A 31 -4.97 -12.31 0.92
C ARG A 31 -3.89 -11.76 1.86
N ALA A 32 -2.63 -12.15 1.64
CA ALA A 32 -1.50 -11.65 2.43
C ALA A 32 -1.31 -10.13 2.29
N VAL A 33 -1.47 -9.59 1.08
CA VAL A 33 -1.41 -8.15 0.80
C VAL A 33 -2.57 -7.41 1.47
N THR A 34 -3.78 -7.95 1.46
CA THR A 34 -4.93 -7.38 2.18
C THR A 34 -4.68 -7.29 3.68
N ILE A 35 -4.17 -8.36 4.30
CA ILE A 35 -3.80 -8.35 5.72
C ILE A 35 -2.69 -7.32 5.98
N THR A 36 -1.66 -7.29 5.13
CA THR A 36 -0.56 -6.31 5.24
C THR A 36 -1.07 -4.87 5.11
N SER A 37 -2.07 -4.62 4.25
CA SER A 37 -2.68 -3.30 4.10
C SER A 37 -3.47 -2.89 5.34
N ALA A 38 -4.18 -3.83 5.98
CA ALA A 38 -4.85 -3.55 7.26
C ALA A 38 -3.84 -3.17 8.35
N VAL A 39 -2.72 -3.90 8.45
CA VAL A 39 -1.62 -3.57 9.36
C VAL A 39 -1.01 -2.19 9.02
N GLN A 40 -0.84 -1.88 7.73
CA GLN A 40 -0.38 -0.56 7.29
C GLN A 40 -1.31 0.56 7.79
N ILE A 41 -2.63 0.40 7.75
CA ILE A 41 -3.57 1.40 8.29
C ILE A 41 -3.34 1.64 9.78
N VAL A 42 -3.16 0.57 10.56
CA VAL A 42 -2.88 0.70 12.01
C VAL A 42 -1.59 1.48 12.25
N ILE A 43 -0.53 1.18 11.49
CA ILE A 43 0.75 1.90 11.58
C ILE A 43 0.58 3.38 11.18
N LEU A 44 -0.14 3.67 10.10
CA LEU A 44 -0.37 5.05 9.66
C LEU A 44 -1.25 5.84 10.64
N ALA A 45 -2.21 5.17 11.29
CA ALA A 45 -3.02 5.76 12.34
C ALA A 45 -2.16 6.11 13.57
N TRP A 46 -1.23 5.23 13.95
CA TRP A 46 -0.23 5.54 14.97
C TRP A 46 0.59 6.77 14.56
N VAL A 47 1.19 6.77 13.37
CA VAL A 47 2.02 7.89 12.89
C VAL A 47 1.24 9.20 12.90
N TRP A 48 -0.03 9.17 12.51
CA TRP A 48 -0.90 10.34 12.60
C TRP A 48 -1.03 10.81 14.05
N ARG A 49 -1.30 9.90 15.00
CA ARG A 49 -1.43 10.25 16.43
C ARG A 49 -0.17 10.87 17.01
N THR A 50 1.02 10.41 16.62
CA THR A 50 2.30 10.91 17.18
C THR A 50 2.84 12.15 16.49
N THR A 51 2.51 12.38 15.21
CA THR A 51 3.10 13.47 14.42
C THR A 51 2.09 14.53 13.98
N GLY A 52 0.79 14.30 14.16
CA GLY A 52 -0.29 15.15 13.67
C GLY A 52 -0.53 15.10 12.16
N ARG A 53 0.28 14.36 11.40
CA ARG A 53 0.26 14.35 9.92
C ARG A 53 -0.77 13.37 9.37
N ARG A 54 -1.94 13.87 9.00
CA ARG A 54 -3.09 13.08 8.51
C ARG A 54 -2.95 12.55 7.09
N ARG A 55 -2.15 13.20 6.24
CA ARG A 55 -2.09 12.91 4.78
C ARG A 55 -1.70 11.45 4.47
N PRO A 56 -0.66 10.86 5.10
CA PRO A 56 -0.31 9.46 4.86
C PRO A 56 -1.42 8.48 5.23
N LEU A 57 -2.15 8.73 6.33
CA LEU A 57 -3.29 7.91 6.73
C LEU A 57 -4.42 7.98 5.70
N ALA A 58 -4.81 9.18 5.26
CA ALA A 58 -5.86 9.34 4.25
C ALA A 58 -5.49 8.62 2.94
N ALA A 59 -4.26 8.79 2.46
CA ALA A 59 -3.76 8.09 1.28
C ALA A 59 -3.73 6.55 1.47
N GLY A 60 -3.33 6.07 2.65
CA GLY A 60 -3.38 4.66 3.00
C GLY A 60 -4.79 4.08 2.99
N VAL A 61 -5.79 4.83 3.48
CA VAL A 61 -7.20 4.42 3.45
C VAL A 61 -7.70 4.30 2.02
N VAL A 62 -7.47 5.31 1.18
CA VAL A 62 -7.83 5.27 -0.25
C VAL A 62 -7.16 4.08 -0.95
N GLN A 63 -5.87 3.86 -0.71
CA GLN A 63 -5.14 2.70 -1.25
C GLN A 63 -5.76 1.38 -0.79
N THR A 64 -6.17 1.27 0.47
CA THR A 64 -6.80 0.04 1.00
C THR A 64 -8.17 -0.19 0.36
N LEU A 65 -8.96 0.85 0.13
CA LEU A 65 -10.23 0.74 -0.59
C LEU A 65 -10.02 0.30 -2.05
N LEU A 66 -9.02 0.86 -2.73
CA LEU A 66 -8.63 0.42 -4.07
C LEU A 66 -8.19 -1.05 -4.09
N LEU A 67 -7.44 -1.49 -3.08
CA LEU A 67 -7.06 -2.90 -2.93
C LEU A 67 -8.28 -3.82 -2.72
N VAL A 68 -9.26 -3.40 -1.93
CA VAL A 68 -10.49 -4.18 -1.73
C VAL A 68 -11.29 -4.27 -3.03
N ALA A 69 -11.44 -3.16 -3.75
CA ALA A 69 -12.08 -3.16 -5.06
C ALA A 69 -11.33 -4.08 -6.04
N GLU A 70 -10.00 -3.98 -6.08
CA GLU A 70 -9.14 -4.82 -6.92
C GLU A 70 -9.32 -6.31 -6.59
N PHE A 71 -9.27 -6.68 -5.32
CA PHE A 71 -9.51 -8.05 -4.85
C PHE A 71 -10.90 -8.56 -5.30
N ALA A 72 -11.94 -7.75 -5.12
CA ALA A 72 -13.30 -8.10 -5.52
C ALA A 72 -13.42 -8.32 -7.04
N THR A 73 -12.81 -7.46 -7.85
CA THR A 73 -12.81 -7.65 -9.32
C THR A 73 -12.11 -8.93 -9.75
N GLY A 74 -11.05 -9.35 -9.04
CA GLY A 74 -10.37 -10.62 -9.26
C GLY A 74 -11.28 -11.83 -8.96
N GLU A 75 -11.94 -11.83 -7.80
CA GLU A 75 -12.89 -12.90 -7.42
C GLU A 75 -14.11 -12.96 -8.38
N LEU A 76 -14.59 -11.80 -8.84
CA LEU A 76 -15.68 -11.69 -9.81
C LEU A 76 -15.24 -11.96 -11.26
N ARG A 77 -13.96 -12.25 -11.51
CA ARG A 77 -13.39 -12.52 -12.84
C ARG A 77 -13.59 -11.37 -13.84
N LEU A 78 -13.65 -10.14 -13.33
CA LEU A 78 -13.77 -8.93 -14.13
C LEU A 78 -12.39 -8.46 -14.62
N THR A 79 -11.70 -9.32 -15.37
CA THR A 79 -10.28 -9.14 -15.74
C THR A 79 -9.99 -7.79 -16.40
N ALA A 80 -10.91 -7.31 -17.24
CA ALA A 80 -10.78 -6.03 -17.94
C ALA A 80 -10.72 -4.82 -16.99
N LEU A 81 -11.37 -4.91 -15.82
CA LEU A 81 -11.34 -3.87 -14.79
C LEU A 81 -10.22 -4.13 -13.76
N HIS A 82 -9.98 -5.40 -13.44
CA HIS A 82 -8.94 -5.84 -12.52
C HIS A 82 -7.55 -5.35 -12.96
N ILE A 83 -7.14 -5.61 -14.21
CA ILE A 83 -5.79 -5.24 -14.66
C ILE A 83 -5.50 -3.72 -14.51
N PRO A 84 -6.36 -2.80 -15.00
CA PRO A 84 -6.15 -1.37 -14.78
C PRO A 84 -6.13 -0.95 -13.31
N LEU A 85 -7.01 -1.52 -12.48
CA LEU A 85 -7.05 -1.24 -11.04
C LEU A 85 -5.78 -1.72 -10.35
N GLY A 86 -5.27 -2.90 -10.69
CA GLY A 86 -3.99 -3.42 -10.21
C GLY A 86 -2.81 -2.51 -10.56
N VAL A 87 -2.75 -1.99 -11.79
CA VAL A 87 -1.73 -1.00 -12.20
C VAL A 87 -1.85 0.29 -11.38
N LEU A 88 -3.07 0.82 -11.23
CA LEU A 88 -3.31 2.02 -10.42
C LEU A 88 -2.89 1.80 -8.96
N LEU A 89 -3.13 0.59 -8.42
CA LEU A 89 -2.75 0.23 -7.07
C LEU A 89 -1.22 0.16 -6.90
N VAL A 90 -0.49 -0.42 -7.86
CA VAL A 90 0.98 -0.42 -7.87
C VAL A 90 1.53 1.02 -7.84
N VAL A 91 0.98 1.88 -8.68
CA VAL A 91 1.34 3.31 -8.73
C VAL A 91 1.03 3.99 -7.39
N GLY A 92 -0.15 3.76 -6.82
CA GLY A 92 -0.55 4.29 -5.51
C GLY A 92 0.40 3.85 -4.39
N ILE A 93 0.84 2.59 -4.38
CA ILE A 93 1.81 2.05 -3.43
C ILE A 93 3.15 2.79 -3.51
N VAL A 94 3.66 3.04 -4.71
CA VAL A 94 4.92 3.79 -4.90
C VAL A 94 4.75 5.25 -4.48
N GLN A 95 3.61 5.87 -4.79
CA GLN A 95 3.32 7.25 -4.40
C GLN A 95 3.20 7.40 -2.88
N LEU A 96 2.50 6.49 -2.19
CA LEU A 96 2.38 6.50 -0.73
C LEU A 96 3.74 6.28 -0.08
N ALA A 97 4.53 5.32 -0.56
CA ALA A 97 5.90 5.13 -0.08
C ALA A 97 6.72 6.42 -0.24
N THR A 98 6.69 7.01 -1.43
CA THR A 98 7.39 8.27 -1.71
C THR A 98 6.93 9.41 -0.79
N MET A 99 5.63 9.52 -0.53
CA MET A 99 5.07 10.51 0.39
C MET A 99 5.60 10.32 1.81
N ILE A 100 5.64 9.08 2.31
CA ILE A 100 6.16 8.75 3.64
C ILE A 100 7.65 9.12 3.72
N TRP A 101 8.46 8.68 2.75
CA TRP A 101 9.90 8.96 2.71
C TRP A 101 10.25 10.43 2.55
N ARG A 102 9.37 11.24 1.95
CA ARG A 102 9.54 12.70 1.80
C ARG A 102 8.93 13.51 2.94
N THR A 103 8.27 12.87 3.91
CA THR A 103 7.70 13.59 5.05
C THR A 103 8.81 14.07 5.96
N PRO A 104 8.96 15.39 6.21
CA PRO A 104 10.02 15.90 7.08
C PRO A 104 9.91 15.31 8.49
N LEU A 105 11.04 14.92 9.07
CA LEU A 105 11.07 14.60 10.50
C LEU A 105 10.63 15.84 11.28
N PRO A 106 9.84 15.70 12.36
CA PRO A 106 9.59 16.84 13.24
C PRO A 106 10.94 17.45 13.60
N ALA A 107 11.09 18.78 13.45
CA ALA A 107 12.26 19.45 13.98
C ALA A 107 12.35 19.02 15.45
N ARG A 108 13.45 18.38 15.83
CA ARG A 108 13.79 18.27 17.24
C ARG A 108 13.73 19.71 17.73
N HIS A 109 12.92 20.01 18.75
CA HIS A 109 13.05 21.27 19.46
C HIS A 109 14.49 21.30 19.98
N VAL A 110 15.42 21.82 19.17
CA VAL A 110 16.81 22.11 19.54
C VAL A 110 16.75 23.54 20.03
N LEU A 111 16.07 23.70 21.16
CA LEU A 111 15.57 24.93 21.77
C LEU A 111 14.85 24.39 23.04
N ASP A 112 15.14 24.71 24.30
CA ASP A 112 15.48 26.03 24.86
C ASP A 112 16.07 25.92 26.29
N ALA A 113 16.67 24.79 26.67
CA ALA A 113 17.21 24.60 28.04
C ALA A 113 18.64 25.13 28.25
N GLU A 114 19.37 25.48 27.19
CA GLU A 114 20.82 25.78 27.29
C GLU A 114 21.17 27.27 27.23
N VAL A 115 20.21 28.19 27.00
CA VAL A 115 20.53 29.63 26.90
C VAL A 115 19.42 30.52 27.48
N THR A 116 19.18 30.42 28.79
CA THR A 116 18.79 31.59 29.58
C THR A 116 19.75 31.69 30.76
N PRO A 117 20.56 32.77 30.87
CA PRO A 117 21.56 32.93 31.94
C PRO A 117 20.95 33.07 33.33
#